data_AF-A0A0F9TM55-F1
#
_entry.id   AF-A0A0F9TM55-F1
#
_cell.length_a   1.000
_cell.length_b   1.000
_cell.length_c   1.000
_cell.angle_alpha   90.00
_cell.angle_beta   90.00
_cell.angle_gamma   90.00
#
_symmetry.space_group_name_H-M   'P 1'
#
loop_
_entity.id
_entity.type
_entity.pdbx_description
1 polymer ?
#
loop_
_entity_poly.entity_id
_entity_poly.type
_entity_poly.pdbx_seq_one_letter_code
_entity_poly.pdbx_strand_id
1 'polypeptide(L)' 'MPFALQKRGDVWKVVNTDTGQVKGTHESKIKGQRQLNLLRGIKHGFKPTGRPARK' A
#
# COMPACT_ATOMS: atom_id res chain seq x y z
N MET A 1 10.18 -8.83 -1.38
CA MET A 1 9.36 -7.59 -1.30
C MET A 1 8.08 -7.93 -0.57
N PRO A 2 7.84 -7.45 0.64
CA PRO A 2 6.83 -8.01 1.54
C PRO A 2 5.42 -7.46 1.31
N PHE A 3 5.18 -6.72 0.22
CA PHE A 3 3.88 -6.11 -0.04
C PHE A 3 3.37 -6.62 -1.38
N ALA A 4 2.16 -7.15 -1.35
CA ALA A 4 1.45 -7.70 -2.50
C ALA A 4 0.07 -7.06 -2.65
N LEU A 5 -0.40 -7.02 -3.89
CA LEU A 5 -1.72 -6.56 -4.27
C LEU A 5 -2.60 -7.79 -4.48
N GLN A 6 -3.66 -7.90 -3.70
CA GLN A 6 -4.61 -9.01 -3.79
C GLN A 6 -5.98 -8.45 -4.20
N LYS A 7 -6.51 -8.92 -5.34
CA LYS A 7 -7.90 -8.61 -5.73
C LYS A 7 -8.83 -9.52 -4.91
N ARG A 8 -9.81 -8.94 -4.23
CA ARG A 8 -10.90 -9.66 -3.56
C ARG A 8 -12.23 -9.02 -3.96
N GLY A 9 -12.99 -9.70 -4.82
CA GLY A 9 -14.19 -9.13 -5.42
C GLY A 9 -13.85 -7.86 -6.22
N ASP A 10 -14.54 -6.77 -5.91
CA ASP A 10 -14.35 -5.47 -6.55
C ASP A 10 -13.28 -4.58 -5.89
N VAL A 11 -12.65 -5.04 -4.81
CA VAL A 11 -11.62 -4.26 -4.11
C VAL A 11 -10.23 -4.87 -4.23
N TRP A 12 -9.24 -3.99 -4.31
CA TRP A 12 -7.81 -4.26 -4.32
C TRP A 12 -7.23 -4.05 -2.94
N LYS A 13 -6.79 -5.13 -2.30
CA LYS A 13 -6.17 -5.11 -0.98
C LYS A 13 -4.66 -5.04 -1.11
N VAL A 14 -4.01 -4.17 -0.35
CA VAL A 14 -2.56 -4.17 -0.17
C VAL A 14 -2.25 -4.96 1.09
N VAL A 15 -1.58 -6.10 0.93
CA VAL A 15 -1.30 -7.04 2.03
C VAL A 15 0.20 -7.11 2.26
N ASN A 16 0.61 -7.09 3.52
CA ASN A 16 1.96 -7.44 3.91
C ASN A 16 2.08 -8.97 3.92
N THR A 17 2.87 -9.55 3.01
CA THR A 17 3.09 -10.99 2.91
C THR A 17 3.91 -11.54 4.07
N ASP A 18 4.70 -10.71 4.77
CA ASP A 18 5.49 -11.14 5.93
C ASP A 18 4.59 -11.33 7.17
N THR A 19 3.58 -10.47 7.34
CA THR A 19 2.74 -10.44 8.56
C THR A 19 1.29 -10.84 8.32
N GLY A 20 0.89 -11.06 7.07
CA GLY A 20 -0.51 -11.27 6.68
C GLY A 20 -1.41 -10.04 6.83
N GLN A 21 -0.90 -8.90 7.32
CA GLN A 21 -1.72 -7.72 7.61
C GLN A 21 -2.16 -6.99 6.35
N VAL A 22 -3.45 -6.66 6.28
CA VAL A 22 -4.00 -5.75 5.26
C VAL A 22 -3.63 -4.31 5.65
N LYS A 23 -2.89 -3.62 4.78
CA LYS A 23 -2.48 -2.21 4.95
C LYS A 23 -3.46 -1.22 4.34
N GLY A 24 -4.34 -1.67 3.46
CA GLY A 24 -5.38 -0.83 2.86
C GLY A 24 -6.19 -1.56 1.82
N THR A 25 -7.36 -1.02 1.52
CA THR A 25 -8.27 -1.49 0.47
C THR A 25 -8.58 -0.35 -0.48
N HIS A 26 -8.60 -0.62 -1.78
CA HIS A 26 -8.81 0.36 -2.83
C HIS A 26 -9.79 -0.16 -3.86
N GLU A 27 -10.58 0.73 -4.46
CA GLU A 27 -11.49 0.36 -5.55
C GLU A 27 -10.74 0.05 -6.85
N SER A 28 -9.54 0.64 -7.03
CA SER A 28 -8.79 0.50 -8.27
C SER A 28 -7.38 -0.04 -8.06
N LYS A 29 -6.94 -0.84 -9.03
CA LYS A 29 -5.58 -1.41 -9.07
C LYS A 29 -4.52 -0.32 -8.98
N ILE A 30 -4.74 0.80 -9.66
CA ILE A 30 -3.81 1.93 -9.71
C ILE A 30 -3.64 2.56 -8.32
N LYS A 31 -4.74 2.80 -7.59
CA LYS A 31 -4.69 3.32 -6.21
C LYS A 31 -3.91 2.37 -5.29
N GLY A 32 -4.20 1.07 -5.37
CA GLY A 32 -3.48 0.05 -4.61
C GLY A 32 -1.99 -0.04 -4.96
N GLN A 33 -1.64 0.10 -6.25
CA GLN A 33 -0.25 0.05 -6.70
C GLN A 33 0.56 1.24 -6.19
N ARG A 34 -0.05 2.44 -6.16
CA ARG A 34 0.56 3.63 -5.57
C ARG A 34 0.87 3.44 -4.09
N GLN A 35 -0.08 2.91 -3.30
CA GLN A 35 0.16 2.62 -1.90
C GLN A 35 1.26 1.55 -1.72
N LEU A 36 1.24 0.51 -2.55
CA LEU A 36 2.26 -0.55 -2.51
C LEU A 36 3.66 -0.02 -2.82
N ASN A 37 3.80 0.87 -3.81
CA ASN A 37 5.07 1.52 -4.11
C ASN A 37 5.53 2.44 -2.97
N LEU A 38 4.61 3.20 -2.36
CA LEU A 38 4.90 4.02 -1.19
C LEU A 38 5.43 3.18 -0.02
N LEU A 39 4.75 2.08 0.31
CA LEU A 39 5.16 1.19 1.40
C LEU A 39 6.52 0.52 1.13
N ARG A 40 6.78 0.15 -0.13
CA ARG A 40 8.09 -0.36 -0.55
C ARG A 40 9.17 0.69 -0.37
N GLY A 41 8.92 1.92 -0.81
CA GLY A 41 9.82 3.05 -0.56
C GLY A 41 10.12 3.20 0.92
N ILE A 42 9.08 3.28 1.77
CA ILE A 42 9.24 3.47 3.22
C ILE A 42 10.10 2.35 3.83
N LYS A 43 9.91 1.08 3.42
CA LYS A 43 10.74 -0.04 3.89
C LYS A 43 12.21 0.10 3.47
N HIS A 44 12.49 0.74 2.33
CA HIS A 44 13.84 1.05 1.87
C HIS A 44 14.40 2.38 2.42
N GLY A 45 13.74 3.01 3.40
CA GLY A 45 14.20 4.24 4.03
C GLY A 45 13.71 5.53 3.37
N PHE A 46 12.81 5.44 2.38
CA PHE A 46 12.16 6.62 1.80
C PHE A 46 11.28 7.30 2.85
N LYS A 47 11.55 8.58 3.10
CA LYS A 47 10.71 9.43 3.95
C LYS A 47 9.88 10.33 3.05
N PRO A 48 8.56 10.11 2.92
CA PRO A 48 7.72 10.99 2.12
C PRO A 48 7.70 12.40 2.73
N THR A 49 8.22 13.38 2.00
CA THR A 49 8.31 14.80 2.40
C THR A 49 7.07 15.62 2.01
N GLY A 50 5.92 14.95 1.84
CA GLY A 50 4.68 15.60 1.41
C GLY A 50 4.08 16.53 2.47
N ARG A 51 3.20 17.43 2.02
CA ARG A 51 2.37 18.26 2.92
C ARG A 51 1.61 17.32 3.88
N PRO A 52 1.69 17.52 5.20
CA PRO A 52 1.01 16.64 6.15
C PRO A 52 -0.50 16.62 5.85
N ALA A 53 -1.13 15.46 6.05
CA ALA A 53 -2.58 15.37 6.00
C ALA A 53 -3.15 16.40 6.97
N ARG A 54 -4.08 17.24 6.50
CA ARG A 54 -4.78 18.18 7.38
C ARG A 54 -5.54 17.35 8.42
N LYS A 55 -5.30 17.64 9.70
CA LYS A 55 -6.04 17.07 10.83
C LYS A 55 -7.49 17.53 10.80
#